data_AF-A0A368TWF3-F1
#
_entry.id   AF-A0A368TWF3-F1
#
_cell.length_a   1.000
_cell.length_b   1.000
_cell.length_c   1.000
_cell.angle_alpha   90.00
_cell.angle_beta   90.00
_cell.angle_gamma   90.00
#
_symmetry.space_group_name_H-M   'P 1'
#
loop_
_entity.id
_entity.type
_entity.pdbx_description
1 polymer ?
#
loop_
_entity_poly.entity_id
_entity_poly.type
_entity_poly.pdbx_seq_one_letter_code
_entity_poly.pdbx_strand_id
1 'polypeptide(L)'
;MAGLSRDYAASDLLVDIETLGWGFSYYPSAMRTYQVAYAARLKVIDTRSMQTVAEAHCRRSPEKTDDSPSRAELLANGAERLKQELRAAADSCMREFENKIYPRNQQMISEA
;
A
#
# COMPACT_ATOMS: atom_id res chain seq x y z
N MET A 1 10.14 3.48 -16.37
CA MET A 1 8.86 4.23 -16.48
C MET A 1 8.50 4.66 -17.91
N ALA A 2 9.09 4.09 -18.97
CA ALA A 2 8.86 4.56 -20.35
C ALA A 2 7.74 3.83 -21.13
N GLY A 3 7.11 2.81 -20.54
CA GLY A 3 6.10 1.98 -21.22
C GLY A 3 4.67 2.47 -21.06
N LEU A 4 4.25 2.78 -19.82
CA LEU A 4 2.83 2.99 -19.51
C LEU A 4 2.27 4.29 -20.11
N SER A 5 3.04 5.38 -20.19
CA SER A 5 2.49 6.65 -20.71
C SER A 5 2.19 6.65 -22.20
N ARG A 6 2.87 5.80 -23.00
CA ARG A 6 2.59 5.67 -24.44
C ARG A 6 1.26 4.97 -24.69
N ASP A 7 0.93 3.97 -23.90
CA ASP A 7 -0.31 3.19 -24.06
C ASP A 7 -1.54 3.95 -23.53
N TYR A 8 -1.33 4.89 -22.60
CA TYR A 8 -2.38 5.72 -22.00
C TYR A 8 -2.29 7.21 -22.40
N ALA A 9 -1.72 7.52 -23.56
CA ALA A 9 -1.52 8.91 -24.03
C ALA A 9 -2.81 9.74 -24.15
N ALA A 10 -3.99 9.11 -24.15
CA ALA A 10 -5.29 9.77 -24.18
C ALA A 10 -5.82 10.18 -22.79
N SER A 11 -5.18 9.77 -21.69
CA SER A 11 -5.57 10.13 -20.33
C SER A 11 -4.72 11.30 -19.82
N ASP A 12 -5.32 12.29 -19.17
CA ASP A 12 -4.57 13.44 -18.61
C ASP A 12 -3.68 13.03 -17.42
N LEU A 13 -4.12 12.03 -16.66
CA LEU A 13 -3.46 11.54 -15.46
C LEU A 13 -3.22 10.02 -15.53
N LEU A 14 -2.08 9.59 -15.01
CA LEU A 14 -1.73 8.19 -14.80
C LEU A 14 -1.51 7.95 -13.31
N VAL A 15 -2.12 6.88 -12.77
CA VAL A 15 -1.89 6.42 -11.39
C VAL A 15 -0.96 5.21 -11.44
N ASP A 16 0.22 5.36 -10.86
CA ASP A 16 1.22 4.30 -10.73
C ASP A 16 1.29 3.85 -9.27
N ILE A 17 1.10 2.55 -9.02
CA ILE A 17 1.15 1.96 -7.68
C ILE A 17 2.21 0.86 -7.68
N GLU A 18 3.19 1.01 -6.80
CA GLU A 18 4.34 0.14 -6.71
C GLU A 18 4.45 -0.45 -5.30
N THR A 19 4.64 -1.77 -5.21
CA THR A 19 5.09 -2.40 -3.96
C THR A 19 6.59 -2.14 -3.81
N LEU A 20 6.98 -1.41 -2.77
CA LEU A 20 8.38 -1.10 -2.49
C LEU A 20 9.09 -2.25 -1.78
N GLY A 21 8.35 -3.06 -1.04
CA GLY A 21 8.88 -4.22 -0.34
C GLY A 21 7.87 -4.87 0.57
N TRP A 22 8.10 -6.13 0.86
CA TRP A 22 7.34 -6.91 1.82
C TRP A 22 8.23 -7.96 2.46
N GLY A 23 7.81 -8.48 3.61
CA GLY A 23 8.51 -9.56 4.29
C GLY A 23 7.88 -9.88 5.62
N PHE A 24 8.38 -10.90 6.30
CA PHE A 24 7.98 -11.19 7.67
C PHE A 24 9.20 -11.39 8.57
N SER A 25 9.10 -10.91 9.80
CA SER A 25 10.18 -10.98 10.79
C SER A 25 9.59 -11.31 12.16
N TYR A 26 10.38 -11.92 13.04
CA TYR A 26 9.92 -12.15 14.40
C TYR A 26 9.85 -10.81 15.17
N TYR A 27 8.95 -10.73 16.16
CA TYR A 27 8.94 -9.63 17.12
C TYR A 27 10.12 -9.77 18.09
N PRO A 28 11.02 -8.76 18.22
CA PRO A 28 12.17 -8.86 19.12
C PRO A 28 11.78 -9.12 20.59
N SER A 29 10.64 -8.59 21.03
CA SER A 29 10.10 -8.73 22.39
C SER A 29 9.36 -10.05 22.63
N ALA A 30 9.03 -10.80 21.58
CA ALA A 30 8.24 -12.03 21.65
C ALA A 30 8.76 -13.06 20.65
N MET A 31 9.78 -13.78 21.09
CA MET A 31 10.40 -14.87 20.34
C MET A 31 9.32 -15.87 19.91
N ARG A 32 9.29 -16.22 18.62
CA ARG A 32 8.34 -17.13 17.93
C ARG A 32 7.06 -16.52 17.36
N THR A 33 6.70 -15.28 17.68
CA THR A 33 5.63 -14.56 16.96
C THR A 33 6.21 -13.65 15.88
N TYR A 34 5.50 -13.53 14.76
CA TYR A 34 5.97 -12.84 13.56
C TYR A 34 5.01 -11.74 13.15
N GLN A 35 5.57 -10.68 12.58
CA GLN A 35 4.84 -9.63 11.87
C GLN A 35 5.05 -9.77 10.37
N VAL A 36 4.05 -9.37 9.59
CA VAL A 36 4.16 -9.20 8.15
C VAL A 36 4.25 -7.70 7.85
N ALA A 37 5.37 -7.27 7.30
CA ALA A 37 5.60 -5.89 6.89
C ALA A 37 5.34 -5.73 5.40
N TYR A 38 4.77 -4.59 5.03
CA TYR A 38 4.46 -4.22 3.65
C TYR A 38 4.66 -2.72 3.45
N ALA A 39 5.24 -2.33 2.31
CA ALA A 39 5.44 -0.94 1.93
C ALA A 39 5.07 -0.74 0.46
N ALA A 40 4.40 0.38 0.18
CA ALA A 40 3.99 0.74 -1.17
C ALA A 40 4.08 2.26 -1.39
N ARG A 41 4.14 2.64 -2.66
CA ARG A 41 4.09 4.02 -3.14
C ARG A 41 3.02 4.16 -4.19
N LEU A 42 2.31 5.28 -4.16
CA LEU A 42 1.43 5.73 -5.22
C LEU A 42 1.96 7.06 -5.78
N LYS A 43 1.98 7.16 -7.11
CA LYS A 43 2.24 8.40 -7.84
C LYS A 43 1.08 8.71 -8.76
N VAL A 44 0.70 9.98 -8.82
CA VAL A 44 -0.19 10.53 -9.85
C VAL A 44 0.69 11.35 -10.79
N ILE A 45 0.66 11.03 -12.07
CA ILE A 45 1.55 11.59 -13.09
C ILE A 45 0.69 12.31 -14.13
N ASP A 46 0.98 13.59 -14.38
CA ASP A 46 0.42 14.31 -15.53
C ASP A 46 1.09 13.79 -16.80
N THR A 47 0.32 13.22 -17.72
CA THR A 47 0.86 12.51 -18.89
C THR A 47 1.41 13.45 -19.96
N ARG A 48 0.95 14.71 -19.97
CA ARG A 48 1.41 15.74 -20.90
C ARG A 48 2.82 16.22 -20.58
N SER A 49 3.10 16.47 -19.30
CA SER A 49 4.39 16.95 -18.79
C SER A 49 5.29 15.83 -18.26
N MET A 50 4.73 14.64 -18.08
CA MET A 50 5.38 13.48 -17.46
C MET A 50 5.88 13.75 -16.03
N GLN A 51 5.31 14.74 -15.34
CA GLN A 51 5.67 15.09 -13.97
C GLN A 51 4.76 14.40 -12.96
N THR A 52 5.33 14.01 -11.82
CA THR A 52 4.52 13.54 -10.68
C THR A 52 3.85 14.75 -10.03
N VAL A 53 2.52 14.78 -10.05
CA VAL A 53 1.69 15.85 -9.50
C VAL A 53 1.21 15.56 -8.09
N ALA A 54 1.20 14.29 -7.68
CA ALA A 54 0.98 13.87 -6.30
C ALA A 54 1.72 12.56 -6.01
N GLU A 55 2.19 12.39 -4.77
CA GLU A 55 2.87 11.18 -4.34
C GLU A 55 2.49 10.86 -2.90
N ALA A 56 2.26 9.58 -2.61
CA ALA A 56 2.01 9.09 -1.27
C ALA A 56 2.78 7.79 -1.01
N HIS A 57 3.24 7.65 0.23
CA HIS A 57 3.86 6.44 0.74
C HIS A 57 2.99 5.83 1.82
N CYS A 58 2.98 4.51 1.88
CA CYS A 58 2.37 3.73 2.94
C CYS A 58 3.34 2.67 3.44
N ARG A 59 3.37 2.48 4.76
CA ARG A 59 4.08 1.39 5.41
C ARG A 59 3.16 0.75 6.45
N ARG A 60 3.14 -0.58 6.47
CA ARG A 60 2.45 -1.41 7.45
C ARG A 60 3.46 -2.30 8.15
N SER A 61 3.48 -2.21 9.47
CA SER A 61 4.23 -3.08 10.37
C SER A 61 3.38 -3.18 11.64
N PRO A 62 2.47 -4.17 11.73
CA PRO A 62 1.53 -4.25 12.84
C PRO A 62 2.25 -4.50 14.16
N GLU A 63 1.76 -3.88 15.23
CA GLU A 63 2.20 -4.21 16.59
C GLU A 63 1.80 -5.64 16.96
N LYS A 64 2.51 -6.22 17.94
CA LYS A 64 2.22 -7.57 18.42
C LYS A 64 0.83 -7.61 19.06
N THR A 65 0.04 -8.59 18.64
CA THR A 65 -1.24 -8.98 19.25
C THR A 65 -1.22 -10.45 19.64
N ASP A 66 -2.27 -10.91 20.31
CA ASP A 66 -2.46 -12.35 20.60
C ASP A 66 -2.70 -13.17 19.32
N ASP A 67 -3.24 -12.54 18.28
CA ASP A 67 -3.47 -13.15 16.95
C ASP A 67 -2.22 -13.16 16.05
N SER A 68 -1.06 -12.71 16.56
CA SER A 68 0.18 -12.66 15.78
C SER A 68 0.69 -14.07 15.45
N PRO A 69 0.89 -14.42 14.17
CA PRO A 69 1.15 -15.78 13.76
C PRO A 69 2.59 -16.22 14.10
N SER A 70 2.76 -17.51 14.28
CA SER A 70 4.06 -18.17 14.22
C SER A 70 4.56 -18.33 12.79
N ARG A 71 5.85 -18.65 12.62
CA ARG A 71 6.42 -18.96 11.30
C ARG A 71 5.72 -20.15 10.64
N ALA A 72 5.33 -21.15 11.43
CA ALA A 72 4.67 -22.35 10.91
C ALA A 72 3.30 -21.99 10.34
N GLU A 73 2.52 -21.18 11.05
CA GLU A 73 1.21 -20.72 10.59
C GLU A 73 1.30 -19.84 9.34
N LEU A 74 2.31 -18.95 9.26
CA LEU A 74 2.53 -18.12 8.08
C LEU A 74 2.79 -18.93 6.82
N LEU A 75 3.44 -20.09 6.93
CA LEU A 75 3.89 -20.90 5.79
C LEU A 75 3.02 -22.15 5.54
N ALA A 76 2.14 -22.50 6.48
CA ALA A 76 1.20 -23.60 6.34
C ALA A 76 0.25 -23.38 5.14
N ASN A 77 -0.29 -24.47 4.61
CA ASN A 77 -1.32 -24.46 3.56
C ASN A 77 -0.96 -23.59 2.35
N GLY A 78 0.30 -23.65 1.89
CA GLY A 78 0.76 -22.82 0.78
C GLY A 78 0.81 -21.33 1.12
N ALA A 79 1.18 -21.02 2.37
CA ALA A 79 1.31 -19.68 2.93
C ALA A 79 0.01 -18.86 2.88
N GLU A 80 -1.14 -19.51 3.08
CA GLU A 80 -2.45 -18.84 2.99
C GLU A 80 -2.58 -17.69 4.00
N ARG A 81 -2.13 -17.90 5.24
CA ARG A 81 -2.13 -16.84 6.25
C ARG A 81 -1.26 -15.65 5.83
N LEU A 82 -0.05 -15.89 5.32
CA LEU A 82 0.83 -14.80 4.84
C LEU A 82 0.19 -14.00 3.70
N LYS A 83 -0.48 -14.67 2.74
CA LYS A 83 -1.19 -13.99 1.65
C LYS A 83 -2.32 -13.12 2.17
N GLN A 84 -3.06 -13.59 3.18
CA GLN A 84 -4.13 -12.82 3.81
C GLN A 84 -3.59 -11.56 4.51
N GLU A 85 -2.50 -11.69 5.26
CA GLU A 85 -1.84 -10.55 5.92
C GLU A 85 -1.35 -9.51 4.90
N LEU A 86 -0.71 -9.95 3.80
CA LEU A 86 -0.25 -9.04 2.73
C LEU A 86 -1.41 -8.34 2.02
N ARG A 87 -2.51 -9.05 1.74
CA ARG A 87 -3.73 -8.44 1.18
C ARG A 87 -4.32 -7.39 2.11
N ALA A 88 -4.47 -7.72 3.40
CA ALA A 88 -4.99 -6.79 4.39
C ALA A 88 -4.12 -5.53 4.52
N ALA A 89 -2.80 -5.69 4.48
CA ALA A 89 -1.85 -4.58 4.49
C ALA A 89 -1.96 -3.71 3.22
N ALA A 90 -2.08 -4.33 2.04
CA ALA A 90 -2.28 -3.61 0.78
C ALA A 90 -3.60 -2.83 0.76
N ASP A 91 -4.71 -3.43 1.20
CA ASP A 91 -6.02 -2.76 1.30
C ASP A 91 -5.97 -1.57 2.26
N SER A 92 -5.24 -1.72 3.37
CA SER A 92 -5.02 -0.64 4.32
C SER A 92 -4.18 0.49 3.72
N CYS A 93 -3.20 0.19 2.87
CA CYS A 93 -2.46 1.20 2.12
C CYS A 93 -3.33 1.91 1.08
N MET A 94 -4.23 1.20 0.41
CA MET A 94 -5.16 1.81 -0.54
C MET A 94 -6.03 2.87 0.13
N ARG A 95 -6.62 2.54 1.29
CA ARG A 95 -7.39 3.51 2.10
C ARG A 95 -6.57 4.72 2.54
N GLU A 96 -5.30 4.50 2.89
CA GLU A 96 -4.40 5.60 3.24
C GLU A 96 -4.09 6.50 2.04
N PHE A 97 -3.90 5.92 0.86
CA PHE A 97 -3.70 6.68 -0.37
C PHE A 97 -4.93 7.49 -0.74
N GLU A 98 -6.13 6.91 -0.65
CA GLU A 98 -7.38 7.66 -0.87
C GLU A 98 -7.44 8.92 0.01
N ASN A 99 -7.11 8.79 1.30
CA ASN A 99 -7.11 9.92 2.22
C ASN A 99 -6.01 10.96 1.95
N LYS A 100 -4.85 10.53 1.45
CA LYS A 100 -3.70 11.42 1.19
C LYS A 100 -3.76 12.12 -0.17
N ILE A 101 -4.26 11.43 -1.19
CA ILE A 101 -4.28 11.89 -2.58
C ILE A 101 -5.61 12.54 -2.93
N TYR A 102 -6.71 12.03 -2.38
CA TYR A 102 -8.06 12.55 -2.58
C TYR A 102 -8.65 12.98 -1.24
N PRO A 103 -8.07 13.99 -0.56
CA PRO A 103 -8.67 14.50 0.67
C PRO A 103 -10.10 14.89 0.35
N ARG A 104 -11.07 14.24 1.01
CA ARG A 104 -12.49 14.61 0.92
C ARG A 104 -12.62 16.05 1.44
N ASN A 105 -12.51 17.02 0.55
CA ASN A 105 -12.78 18.41 0.85
C ASN A 105 -14.29 18.53 1.13
N GLN A 106 -14.66 18.44 2.41
CA GLN A 106 -15.97 18.88 2.91
C GLN A 106 -16.14 20.42 2.86
N GLN A 107 -15.16 21.15 2.31
CA GLN A 107 -15.17 22.62 2.24
C GLN A 107 -15.68 23.21 0.91
N MET A 108 -16.20 22.40 -0.02
CA MET A 108 -16.79 22.89 -1.28
C MET A 108 -18.33 22.89 -1.30
N ILE A 109 -19.00 22.74 -0.15
CA ILE A 109 -20.49 22.70 -0.06
C ILE A 109 -21.05 23.90 0.73
N SER A 110 -20.37 25.06 0.74
CA SER A 110 -20.89 26.26 1.43
C SER A 110 -20.84 27.55 0.63
N GLU A 111 -20.84 27.51 -0.70
CA GLU A 111 -21.15 28.68 -1.53
C GLU A 111 -22.00 28.26 -2.74
N ALA A 112 -23.30 28.13 -2.49
CA ALA A 112 -24.37 28.17 -3.48
C ALA A 112 -25.58 28.86 -2.85
#